data_AF-A0A7V8Z636-F1
#
_entry.id   AF-A0A7V8Z636-F1
#
_cell.length_a   1.000
_cell.length_b   1.000
_cell.length_c   1.000
_cell.angle_alpha   90.00
_cell.angle_beta   90.00
_cell.angle_gamma   90.00
#
_symmetry.space_group_name_H-M   'P 1'
#
loop_
_entity.id
_entity.type
_entity.pdbx_description
1 polymer ?
#
loop_
_entity_poly.entity_id
_entity_poly.type
_entity_poly.pdbx_seq_one_letter_code
_entity_poly.pdbx_strand_id
1 'polypeptide(L)'
;MALLPWLVEVATTAGYPVVVVDGWEDRGAPTMQASPAGALYHHTAGPAEYDTTSDFPSLYTLLNGNATTPPPLSHYGVGYSGTIYVIAAGKCNHAGLGSWPGVGTSEDGSGSPNLIGVEVEHPGVSTEPWPDAQRDSVRRLFAAIAAHLGADTISADTDTGFVVLGHKEWAANPPGWPGRKIDPISTDMDDERALMAALLEDDVTVEELEAVLRSVIPELVAAEVGKLLAEDIRETSPLSRSVWGHRGVVNPAGADPGEAETVRRKLDAAYKAASVVTE
;
A
#
# COMPACT_ATOMS: atom_id res chain seq x y z
N MET A 1 22.58 13.32 12.43
CA MET A 1 23.09 12.22 11.59
C MET A 1 22.83 10.94 12.34
N ALA A 2 21.93 10.12 11.80
CA ALA A 2 21.32 8.99 12.49
C ALA A 2 21.06 7.83 11.51
N LEU A 3 20.63 6.71 12.08
CA LEU A 3 19.85 5.68 11.40
C LEU A 3 18.36 5.96 11.66
N LEU A 4 17.46 5.36 10.87
CA LEU A 4 16.01 5.44 11.01
C LEU A 4 15.46 4.08 11.53
N PRO A 5 15.50 3.82 12.85
CA PRO A 5 15.06 2.53 13.42
C PRO A 5 13.55 2.32 13.37
N TRP A 6 12.77 3.35 13.03
CA TRP A 6 11.31 3.32 13.00
C TRP A 6 10.74 2.82 11.66
N LEU A 7 11.57 2.56 10.64
CA LEU A 7 11.10 2.22 9.30
C LEU A 7 10.22 0.96 9.27
N VAL A 8 10.53 -0.06 10.07
CA VAL A 8 9.71 -1.28 10.12
C VAL A 8 8.31 -0.98 10.67
N GLU A 9 8.22 -0.21 11.75
CA GLU A 9 6.94 0.17 12.35
C GLU A 9 6.07 0.94 11.34
N VAL A 10 6.66 1.92 10.66
CA VAL A 10 5.96 2.71 9.62
C VAL A 10 5.51 1.84 8.45
N ALA A 11 6.34 0.90 7.97
CA ALA A 11 5.91 0.01 6.91
C ALA A 11 4.69 -0.84 7.32
N THR A 12 4.59 -1.24 8.59
CA THR A 12 3.46 -2.06 9.05
C THR A 12 2.13 -1.30 9.12
N THR A 13 2.14 0.03 9.25
CA THR A 13 0.90 0.83 9.25
C THR A 13 0.33 1.03 7.84
N ALA A 14 1.11 0.73 6.79
CA ALA A 14 0.65 0.82 5.40
C ALA A 14 -0.41 -0.25 5.05
N GLY A 15 -0.67 -1.24 5.91
CA GLY A 15 -1.73 -2.24 5.68
C GLY A 15 -1.41 -3.32 4.65
N TYR A 16 -0.15 -3.42 4.23
CA TYR A 16 0.35 -4.43 3.30
C TYR A 16 1.35 -5.39 3.99
N PRO A 17 1.60 -6.60 3.42
CA PRO A 17 2.63 -7.48 3.92
C PRO A 17 4.00 -6.78 3.97
N VAL A 18 4.72 -6.96 5.07
CA VAL A 18 6.05 -6.38 5.27
C VAL A 18 7.09 -7.49 5.39
N VAL A 19 8.16 -7.36 4.61
CA VAL A 19 9.37 -8.20 4.69
C VAL A 19 10.50 -7.34 5.24
N VAL A 20 10.96 -7.68 6.45
CA VAL A 20 12.15 -7.06 7.04
C VAL A 20 13.37 -7.79 6.50
N VAL A 21 14.21 -7.10 5.75
CA VAL A 21 15.38 -7.72 5.12
C VAL A 21 16.52 -7.84 6.13
N ASP A 22 17.12 -9.02 6.23
CA ASP A 22 18.21 -9.29 7.19
C ASP A 22 19.27 -8.19 7.17
N GLY A 23 19.63 -7.67 8.36
CA GLY A 23 20.62 -6.62 8.54
C GLY A 23 20.21 -5.22 8.09
N TRP A 24 18.90 -4.96 7.90
CA TRP A 24 18.41 -3.62 7.54
C TRP A 24 18.80 -2.55 8.56
N GLU A 25 18.85 -2.89 9.86
CA GLU A 25 19.07 -1.94 10.94
C GLU A 25 20.45 -1.25 10.87
N ASP A 26 21.45 -1.94 10.33
CA ASP A 26 22.84 -1.46 10.24
C ASP A 26 23.22 -1.03 8.81
N ARG A 27 22.32 -1.21 7.84
CA ARG A 27 22.63 -0.98 6.42
C ARG A 27 22.50 0.51 6.06
N GLY A 28 23.49 1.02 5.32
CA GLY A 28 23.57 2.41 4.88
C GLY A 28 24.44 3.26 5.80
N ALA A 29 24.79 4.48 5.34
CA ALA A 29 25.62 5.36 6.16
C ALA A 29 24.79 5.98 7.30
N PRO A 30 25.31 6.10 8.54
CA PRO A 30 24.58 6.65 9.70
C PRO A 30 24.51 8.19 9.66
N THR A 31 24.17 8.73 8.48
CA THR A 31 24.21 10.16 8.16
C THR A 31 22.85 10.72 7.77
N MET A 32 21.76 9.98 7.99
CA MET A 32 20.41 10.48 7.77
C MET A 32 20.09 11.64 8.70
N GLN A 33 19.23 12.54 8.23
CA GLN A 33 18.51 13.45 9.11
C GLN A 33 17.53 12.65 9.96
N ALA A 34 17.42 13.02 11.25
CA ALA A 34 16.52 12.32 12.17
C ALA A 34 15.04 12.48 11.78
N SER A 35 14.73 13.61 11.14
CA SER A 35 13.44 13.91 10.52
C SER A 35 13.69 14.30 9.06
N PRO A 36 13.74 13.34 8.12
CA PRO A 36 13.91 13.63 6.71
C PRO A 36 12.79 14.57 6.21
N ALA A 37 13.15 15.52 5.34
CA ALA A 37 12.19 16.47 4.78
C ALA A 37 11.22 15.83 3.76
N GLY A 38 11.59 14.68 3.22
CA GLY A 38 10.80 14.04 2.19
C GLY A 38 11.19 12.60 1.87
N ALA A 39 10.57 12.09 0.82
CA ALA A 39 10.83 10.79 0.25
C ALA A 39 10.84 10.85 -1.27
N LEU A 40 11.56 9.91 -1.89
CA LEU A 40 11.80 9.86 -3.32
C LEU A 40 11.23 8.56 -3.89
N TYR A 41 10.32 8.69 -4.85
CA TYR A 41 9.65 7.59 -5.55
C TYR A 41 10.45 7.21 -6.80
N HIS A 42 10.87 5.95 -6.86
CA HIS A 42 11.58 5.34 -7.98
C HIS A 42 10.79 4.18 -8.58
N HIS A 43 11.16 3.84 -9.82
CA HIS A 43 10.98 2.47 -10.31
C HIS A 43 12.33 1.78 -10.46
N THR A 44 12.33 0.46 -10.32
CA THR A 44 13.56 -0.34 -10.34
C THR A 44 14.20 -0.52 -11.71
N ALA A 45 13.39 -0.47 -12.79
CA ALA A 45 13.78 -0.89 -14.14
C ALA A 45 14.23 -2.36 -14.19
N GLY A 46 13.62 -3.18 -13.33
CA GLY A 46 13.86 -4.61 -13.25
C GLY A 46 13.05 -5.43 -14.28
N PRO A 47 13.05 -6.77 -14.16
CA PRO A 47 12.21 -7.64 -14.98
C PRO A 47 10.73 -7.28 -14.86
N ALA A 48 9.97 -7.42 -15.95
CA ALA A 48 8.51 -7.33 -15.92
C ALA A 48 7.89 -8.49 -15.11
N GLU A 49 6.69 -8.31 -14.57
CA GLU A 49 6.01 -9.30 -13.72
C GLU A 49 5.91 -10.68 -14.40
N TYR A 50 5.59 -10.71 -15.69
CA TYR A 50 5.47 -11.95 -16.46
C TYR A 50 6.81 -12.64 -16.79
N ASP A 51 7.94 -11.96 -16.59
CA ASP A 51 9.29 -12.47 -16.86
C ASP A 51 10.00 -12.97 -15.58
N THR A 52 9.34 -12.92 -14.42
CA THR A 52 9.90 -13.29 -13.13
C THR A 52 8.93 -14.16 -12.32
N THR A 53 9.47 -14.99 -11.43
CA THR A 53 8.69 -15.69 -10.39
C THR A 53 8.88 -15.07 -9.00
N SER A 54 9.76 -14.06 -8.89
CA SER A 54 9.97 -13.27 -7.67
C SER A 54 9.02 -12.10 -7.66
N ASP A 55 8.42 -11.82 -6.51
CA ASP A 55 7.60 -10.62 -6.27
C ASP A 55 8.43 -9.32 -6.32
N PHE A 56 9.70 -9.39 -5.91
CA PHE A 56 10.62 -8.26 -5.92
C PHE A 56 12.01 -8.66 -6.46
N PRO A 57 12.15 -8.92 -7.77
CA PRO A 57 13.40 -9.37 -8.39
C PRO A 57 14.57 -8.40 -8.21
N SER A 58 14.31 -7.11 -8.01
CA SER A 58 15.36 -6.10 -7.87
C SER A 58 16.05 -6.08 -6.49
N LEU A 59 15.54 -6.83 -5.50
CA LEU A 59 16.07 -6.83 -4.13
C LEU A 59 17.58 -7.08 -4.06
N TYR A 60 18.11 -8.02 -4.86
CA TYR A 60 19.55 -8.31 -4.87
C TYR A 60 20.38 -7.07 -5.27
N THR A 61 19.95 -6.34 -6.30
CA THR A 61 20.62 -5.13 -6.77
C THR A 61 20.55 -4.03 -5.72
N LEU A 62 19.40 -3.88 -5.02
CA LEU A 62 19.26 -2.86 -3.98
C LEU A 62 20.18 -3.11 -2.77
N LEU A 63 20.43 -4.38 -2.45
CA LEU A 63 21.30 -4.79 -1.36
C LEU A 63 22.79 -4.71 -1.70
N ASN A 64 23.15 -4.97 -2.96
CA ASN A 64 24.56 -5.14 -3.37
C ASN A 64 25.09 -4.00 -4.25
N GLY A 65 24.22 -3.09 -4.67
CA GLY A 65 24.55 -2.02 -5.60
C GLY A 65 24.60 -2.53 -7.04
N ASN A 66 25.14 -1.69 -7.91
CA ASN A 66 25.36 -2.00 -9.31
C ASN A 66 26.77 -1.55 -9.75
N ALA A 67 27.07 -1.64 -11.05
CA ALA A 67 28.37 -1.30 -11.59
C ALA A 67 28.84 0.13 -11.31
N THR A 68 27.91 1.07 -11.08
CA THR A 68 28.20 2.51 -10.91
C THR A 68 27.85 3.05 -9.53
N THR A 69 27.00 2.35 -8.78
CA THR A 69 26.42 2.86 -7.53
C THR A 69 26.58 1.82 -6.43
N PRO A 70 27.31 2.15 -5.35
CA PRO A 70 27.48 1.24 -4.22
C PRO A 70 26.17 1.06 -3.43
N PRO A 71 25.99 -0.06 -2.71
CA PRO A 71 24.81 -0.27 -1.87
C PRO A 71 24.81 0.61 -0.61
N PRO A 72 23.67 0.66 0.11
CA PRO A 72 22.33 0.25 -0.33
C PRO A 72 21.73 1.26 -1.31
N LEU A 73 20.82 0.80 -2.16
CA LEU A 73 20.18 1.66 -3.17
C LEU A 73 18.79 2.17 -2.78
N SER A 74 18.22 1.76 -1.64
CA SER A 74 16.98 2.35 -1.10
C SER A 74 16.74 1.94 0.36
N HIS A 75 15.84 2.66 1.03
CA HIS A 75 15.40 2.32 2.38
C HIS A 75 14.25 1.31 2.33
N TYR A 76 13.34 1.49 1.37
CA TYR A 76 12.24 0.56 1.10
C TYR A 76 12.26 0.04 -0.34
N GLY A 77 11.68 -1.13 -0.50
CA GLY A 77 11.27 -1.71 -1.77
C GLY A 77 9.79 -2.05 -1.78
N VAL A 78 9.13 -2.04 -2.94
CA VAL A 78 7.74 -2.51 -3.07
C VAL A 78 7.64 -3.47 -4.27
N GLY A 79 7.28 -4.72 -4.01
CA GLY A 79 7.10 -5.76 -5.02
C GLY A 79 5.78 -5.63 -5.80
N TYR A 80 5.58 -6.48 -6.80
CA TYR A 80 4.39 -6.46 -7.67
C TYR A 80 3.07 -6.68 -6.91
N SER A 81 3.08 -7.52 -5.87
CA SER A 81 1.92 -7.76 -4.99
C SER A 81 1.59 -6.59 -4.05
N GLY A 82 2.44 -5.57 -3.99
CA GLY A 82 2.39 -4.53 -2.97
C GLY A 82 3.10 -4.89 -1.67
N THR A 83 3.80 -6.04 -1.58
CA THR A 83 4.63 -6.37 -0.41
C THR A 83 5.74 -5.33 -0.24
N ILE A 84 5.90 -4.81 0.98
CA ILE A 84 6.88 -3.77 1.32
C ILE A 84 8.12 -4.44 1.93
N TYR A 85 9.29 -4.15 1.38
CA TYR A 85 10.58 -4.65 1.83
C TYR A 85 11.32 -3.54 2.56
N VAL A 86 11.69 -3.74 3.82
CA VAL A 86 12.49 -2.79 4.60
C VAL A 86 13.96 -3.17 4.46
N ILE A 87 14.74 -2.31 3.80
CA ILE A 87 16.07 -2.63 3.28
C ILE A 87 17.18 -2.00 4.10
N ALA A 88 17.06 -0.73 4.50
CA ALA A 88 18.16 -0.01 5.13
C ALA A 88 17.67 1.13 6.04
N ALA A 89 18.25 1.22 7.24
CA ALA A 89 17.99 2.30 8.19
C ALA A 89 18.87 3.54 7.97
N GLY A 90 20.04 3.38 7.34
CA GLY A 90 20.96 4.47 7.04
C GLY A 90 20.78 5.06 5.64
N LYS A 91 21.52 6.14 5.37
CA LYS A 91 21.51 6.87 4.09
C LYS A 91 21.87 5.93 2.95
N CYS A 92 20.99 5.88 1.96
CA CYS A 92 21.10 5.07 0.76
C CYS A 92 21.55 5.90 -0.46
N ASN A 93 22.22 5.26 -1.42
CA ASN A 93 22.75 5.89 -2.63
C ASN A 93 21.72 5.94 -3.77
N HIS A 94 20.51 6.43 -3.47
CA HIS A 94 19.35 6.35 -4.39
C HIS A 94 19.13 7.63 -5.21
N ALA A 95 19.37 8.80 -4.61
CA ALA A 95 18.97 10.07 -5.22
C ALA A 95 19.93 10.54 -6.34
N GLY A 96 21.20 10.16 -6.30
CA GLY A 96 22.20 10.66 -7.24
C GLY A 96 22.31 12.19 -7.22
N LEU A 97 22.73 12.78 -8.35
CA LEU A 97 22.73 14.23 -8.55
C LEU A 97 21.29 14.75 -8.62
N GLY A 98 21.01 15.78 -7.85
CA GLY A 98 19.74 16.50 -7.93
C GLY A 98 19.59 17.61 -6.89
N SER A 99 18.54 18.40 -7.02
CA SER A 99 18.16 19.38 -6.00
C SER A 99 16.66 19.66 -6.00
N TRP A 100 16.17 20.05 -4.83
CA TRP A 100 14.79 20.51 -4.66
C TRP A 100 14.69 21.61 -3.60
N PRO A 101 13.91 22.69 -3.84
CA PRO A 101 13.68 23.72 -2.83
C PRO A 101 13.24 23.13 -1.49
N GLY A 102 13.84 23.62 -0.40
CA GLY A 102 13.54 23.14 0.96
C GLY A 102 14.14 21.79 1.36
N VAL A 103 14.38 20.88 0.41
CA VAL A 103 15.02 19.57 0.67
C VAL A 103 16.55 19.69 0.64
N GLY A 104 17.09 20.48 -0.28
CA GLY A 104 18.53 20.68 -0.48
C GLY A 104 19.07 20.12 -1.79
N THR A 105 20.39 19.95 -1.88
CA THR A 105 21.11 19.50 -3.07
C THR A 105 21.99 18.29 -2.75
N SER A 106 22.13 17.38 -3.71
CA SER A 106 23.11 16.29 -3.72
C SER A 106 24.03 16.46 -4.92
N GLU A 107 25.32 16.73 -4.67
CA GLU A 107 26.32 17.05 -5.70
C GLU A 107 27.35 15.94 -5.93
N ASP A 108 27.44 14.96 -5.02
CA ASP A 108 28.45 13.90 -5.06
C ASP A 108 27.88 12.55 -5.55
N GLY A 109 26.60 12.52 -5.91
CA GLY A 109 25.90 11.32 -6.35
C GLY A 109 25.59 10.32 -5.23
N SER A 110 25.93 10.60 -3.97
CA SER A 110 25.86 9.65 -2.85
C SER A 110 24.48 9.55 -2.18
N GLY A 111 23.45 10.19 -2.73
CA GLY A 111 22.11 10.21 -2.14
C GLY A 111 21.94 11.30 -1.07
N SER A 112 20.71 11.79 -0.92
CA SER A 112 20.38 12.89 0.00
C SER A 112 20.11 12.34 1.42
N PRO A 113 20.75 12.87 2.47
CA PRO A 113 20.44 12.50 3.86
C PRO A 113 19.04 12.97 4.30
N ASN A 114 18.38 13.76 3.48
CA ASN A 114 17.08 14.37 3.75
C ASN A 114 15.92 13.67 3.03
N LEU A 115 16.21 12.60 2.29
CA LEU A 115 15.22 11.87 1.51
C LEU A 115 15.24 10.37 1.84
N ILE A 116 14.05 9.81 2.03
CA ILE A 116 13.85 8.37 2.09
C ILE A 116 13.60 7.84 0.67
N GLY A 117 14.52 7.05 0.12
CA GLY A 117 14.31 6.33 -1.14
C GLY A 117 13.37 5.13 -1.03
N VAL A 118 12.37 5.08 -1.91
CA VAL A 118 11.42 3.97 -2.10
C VAL A 118 11.50 3.47 -3.54
N GLU A 119 11.92 2.23 -3.73
CA GLU A 119 12.06 1.57 -5.03
C GLU A 119 10.88 0.65 -5.31
N VAL A 120 10.09 0.91 -6.35
CA VAL A 120 8.92 0.11 -6.69
C VAL A 120 9.19 -0.72 -7.94
N GLU A 121 8.91 -2.02 -7.88
CA GLU A 121 9.23 -2.93 -8.97
C GLU A 121 8.43 -2.60 -10.23
N HIS A 122 9.12 -2.21 -11.29
CA HIS A 122 8.50 -1.94 -12.57
C HIS A 122 9.58 -1.93 -13.67
N PRO A 123 9.29 -2.43 -14.89
CA PRO A 123 10.29 -2.54 -15.96
C PRO A 123 10.73 -1.20 -16.58
N GLY A 124 10.16 -0.09 -16.12
CA GLY A 124 10.55 1.26 -16.55
C GLY A 124 10.09 1.65 -17.96
N VAL A 125 9.16 0.90 -18.55
CA VAL A 125 8.59 1.19 -19.88
C VAL A 125 7.14 1.63 -19.78
N SER A 126 6.73 2.65 -20.54
CA SER A 126 5.41 3.28 -20.38
C SER A 126 4.23 2.43 -20.87
N THR A 127 4.50 1.33 -21.57
CA THR A 127 3.47 0.41 -22.07
C THR A 127 3.05 -0.62 -21.02
N GLU A 128 3.83 -0.79 -19.95
CA GLU A 128 3.51 -1.71 -18.87
C GLU A 128 2.69 -0.98 -17.79
N PRO A 129 1.58 -1.56 -17.33
CA PRO A 129 0.78 -0.96 -16.27
C PRO A 129 1.42 -1.19 -14.90
N TRP A 130 1.16 -0.26 -13.99
CA TRP A 130 1.40 -0.46 -12.56
C TRP A 130 0.24 -1.26 -11.95
N PRO A 131 0.48 -2.41 -11.28
CA PRO A 131 -0.58 -3.17 -10.61
C PRO A 131 -1.29 -2.35 -9.53
N ASP A 132 -2.61 -2.52 -9.39
CA ASP A 132 -3.41 -1.73 -8.45
C ASP A 132 -2.97 -1.92 -6.99
N ALA A 133 -2.67 -3.16 -6.59
CA ALA A 133 -2.18 -3.46 -5.25
C ALA A 133 -0.83 -2.79 -4.95
N GLN A 134 0.05 -2.72 -5.95
CA GLN A 134 1.35 -2.05 -5.83
C GLN A 134 1.19 -0.53 -5.69
N ARG A 135 0.28 0.07 -6.48
CA ARG A 135 -0.03 1.51 -6.41
C ARG A 135 -0.65 1.91 -5.08
N ASP A 136 -1.60 1.13 -4.57
CA ASP A 136 -2.20 1.42 -3.27
C ASP A 136 -1.17 1.26 -2.14
N SER A 137 -0.38 0.17 -2.17
CA SER A 137 0.69 -0.06 -1.19
C SER A 137 1.70 1.08 -1.11
N VAL A 138 2.25 1.51 -2.26
CA VAL A 138 3.26 2.58 -2.25
C VAL A 138 2.67 3.91 -1.76
N ARG A 139 1.42 4.23 -2.10
CA ARG A 139 0.75 5.44 -1.60
C ARG A 139 0.57 5.41 -0.09
N ARG A 140 0.09 4.29 0.45
CA ARG A 140 -0.06 4.08 1.89
C ARG A 140 1.27 4.13 2.61
N LEU A 141 2.34 3.60 2.01
CA LEU A 141 3.69 3.69 2.57
C LEU A 141 4.17 5.15 2.65
N PHE A 142 4.00 5.95 1.59
CA PHE A 142 4.36 7.38 1.64
C PHE A 142 3.52 8.15 2.65
N ALA A 143 2.21 7.91 2.71
CA ALA A 143 1.32 8.49 3.72
C ALA A 143 1.74 8.08 5.15
N ALA A 144 2.04 6.81 5.39
CA ALA A 144 2.52 6.32 6.68
C ALA A 144 3.82 7.01 7.12
N ILE A 145 4.76 7.24 6.20
CA ILE A 145 6.00 7.98 6.48
C ILE A 145 5.67 9.44 6.86
N ALA A 146 4.81 10.11 6.09
CA ALA A 146 4.41 11.48 6.36
C ALA A 146 3.74 11.61 7.74
N ALA A 147 2.77 10.74 8.04
CA ALA A 147 2.07 10.70 9.33
C ALA A 147 3.02 10.45 10.50
N HIS A 148 3.96 9.51 10.35
CA HIS A 148 4.96 9.23 11.39
C HIS A 148 5.86 10.44 11.69
N LEU A 149 6.18 11.23 10.66
CA LEU A 149 6.97 12.45 10.79
C LEU A 149 6.13 13.67 11.20
N GLY A 150 4.84 13.46 11.51
CA GLY A 150 3.93 14.49 12.02
C GLY A 150 3.48 15.48 10.95
N ALA A 151 3.48 15.07 9.67
CA ALA A 151 2.94 15.90 8.59
C ALA A 151 1.45 15.59 8.38
N ASP A 152 0.66 16.65 8.30
CA ASP A 152 -0.79 16.57 8.06
C ASP A 152 -1.14 16.51 6.56
N THR A 153 -0.14 16.64 5.67
CA THR A 153 -0.32 16.55 4.22
C THR A 153 0.96 16.18 3.49
N ILE A 154 0.82 15.82 2.22
CA ILE A 154 1.90 15.52 1.29
C ILE A 154 1.93 16.57 0.18
N SER A 155 3.12 17.09 -0.12
CA SER A 155 3.30 18.19 -1.06
C SER A 155 4.59 18.07 -1.86
N ALA A 156 4.78 18.97 -2.82
CA ALA A 156 6.07 19.24 -3.44
C ALA A 156 6.83 20.36 -2.69
N ASP A 157 6.19 21.10 -1.80
CA ASP A 157 6.77 22.23 -1.08
C ASP A 157 6.92 21.92 0.42
N THR A 158 8.15 22.04 0.93
CA THR A 158 8.48 21.81 2.35
C THR A 158 7.77 22.75 3.30
N ASP A 159 7.33 23.92 2.84
CA ASP A 159 6.59 24.87 3.70
C ASP A 159 5.15 24.42 3.94
N THR A 160 4.66 23.46 3.16
CA THR A 160 3.25 23.03 3.17
C THR A 160 3.03 21.61 3.65
N GLY A 161 4.02 20.71 3.57
CA GLY A 161 3.86 19.33 4.01
C GLY A 161 5.09 18.47 3.81
N PHE A 162 4.92 17.16 4.00
CA PHE A 162 5.99 16.19 3.73
C PHE A 162 6.24 16.07 2.23
N VAL A 163 7.49 16.23 1.81
CA VAL A 163 7.81 16.29 0.39
C VAL A 163 7.88 14.90 -0.23
N VAL A 164 7.04 14.62 -1.22
CA VAL A 164 7.13 13.40 -2.04
C VAL A 164 7.44 13.77 -3.48
N LEU A 165 8.58 13.30 -3.98
CA LEU A 165 9.05 13.60 -5.33
C LEU A 165 9.28 12.33 -6.13
N GLY A 166 8.98 12.39 -7.43
CA GLY A 166 9.54 11.43 -8.37
C GLY A 166 11.03 11.67 -8.56
N HIS A 167 11.82 10.63 -8.84
CA HIS A 167 13.25 10.82 -9.13
C HIS A 167 13.48 11.76 -10.32
N LYS A 168 12.59 11.75 -11.30
CA LYS A 168 12.55 12.67 -12.44
C LYS A 168 12.42 14.14 -12.03
N GLU A 169 11.68 14.44 -10.97
CA GLU A 169 11.53 15.81 -10.44
C GLU A 169 12.83 16.24 -9.73
N TRP A 170 13.35 15.39 -8.85
CA TRP A 170 14.62 15.62 -8.16
C TRP A 170 15.81 15.81 -9.12
N ALA A 171 15.87 14.99 -10.17
CA ALA A 171 16.95 15.01 -11.15
C ALA A 171 16.77 16.06 -12.26
N ALA A 172 15.68 16.83 -12.26
CA ALA A 172 15.46 17.89 -13.25
C ALA A 172 16.38 19.11 -13.01
N ASN A 173 16.85 19.29 -11.77
CA ASN A 173 17.81 20.30 -11.36
C ASN A 173 19.05 19.57 -10.81
N PRO A 174 20.31 19.94 -11.12
CA PRO A 174 20.80 21.27 -11.49
C PRO A 174 20.87 21.54 -13.02
N PRO A 175 21.02 22.82 -13.43
CA PRO A 175 21.19 23.21 -14.82
C PRO A 175 22.35 22.44 -15.50
N GLY A 176 22.02 21.67 -16.55
CA GLY A 176 22.99 20.94 -17.36
C GLY A 176 22.62 19.49 -17.68
N TRP A 177 21.67 18.89 -16.95
CA TRP A 177 21.24 17.51 -17.21
C TRP A 177 19.72 17.23 -17.07
N PRO A 178 18.84 18.09 -17.60
CA PRO A 178 17.40 17.81 -17.60
C PRO A 178 17.10 16.51 -18.37
N GLY A 179 16.27 15.65 -17.79
CA GLY A 179 15.90 14.36 -18.37
C GLY A 179 16.84 13.19 -18.03
N ARG A 180 17.76 13.35 -17.07
CA ARG A 180 18.61 12.24 -16.57
C ARG A 180 17.79 11.04 -16.10
N LYS A 181 16.67 11.31 -15.42
CA LYS A 181 15.77 10.30 -14.87
C LYS A 181 14.36 10.49 -15.37
N ILE A 182 13.67 9.37 -15.53
CA ILE A 182 12.28 9.28 -16.02
C ILE A 182 11.36 8.65 -14.97
N ASP A 183 11.94 8.13 -13.89
CA ASP A 183 11.24 7.41 -12.83
C ASP A 183 10.54 8.33 -11.82
N PRO A 184 9.35 7.97 -11.30
CA PRO A 184 8.53 6.82 -11.71
C PRO A 184 7.86 7.09 -13.07
N ILE A 185 7.87 6.07 -13.94
CA ILE A 185 7.41 6.19 -15.33
C ILE A 185 5.88 6.16 -15.36
N SER A 186 5.27 6.85 -16.33
CA SER A 186 3.82 6.84 -16.52
C SER A 186 2.98 7.41 -15.36
N THR A 187 3.63 8.04 -14.37
CA THR A 187 2.98 8.56 -13.16
C THR A 187 2.96 10.08 -13.20
N ASP A 188 1.82 10.72 -12.93
CA ASP A 188 1.77 12.15 -12.63
C ASP A 188 1.98 12.34 -11.12
N MET A 189 3.03 13.08 -10.75
CA MET A 189 3.40 13.22 -9.34
C MET A 189 2.49 14.18 -8.58
N ASP A 190 1.82 15.12 -9.24
CA ASP A 190 0.81 15.97 -8.59
C ASP A 190 -0.42 15.14 -8.23
N ASP A 191 -0.88 14.29 -9.15
CA ASP A 191 -1.98 13.35 -8.88
C ASP A 191 -1.63 12.37 -7.76
N GLU A 192 -0.42 11.79 -7.78
CA GLU A 192 0.02 10.88 -6.72
C GLU A 192 0.10 11.57 -5.36
N ARG A 193 0.67 12.79 -5.29
CA ARG A 193 0.70 13.56 -4.04
C ARG A 193 -0.70 13.82 -3.50
N ALA A 194 -1.66 14.20 -4.36
CA ALA A 194 -3.05 14.41 -3.97
C ALA A 194 -3.69 13.13 -3.42
N LEU A 195 -3.48 11.99 -4.08
CA LEU A 195 -3.99 10.69 -3.61
C LEU A 195 -3.36 10.26 -2.28
N MET A 196 -2.06 10.51 -2.08
CA MET A 196 -1.38 10.20 -0.82
C MET A 196 -1.81 11.14 0.30
N ALA A 197 -2.01 12.44 0.01
CA ALA A 197 -2.50 13.41 0.98
C ALA A 197 -3.92 13.07 1.46
N ALA A 198 -4.79 12.60 0.56
CA ALA A 198 -6.14 12.14 0.94
C ALA A 198 -6.10 10.98 1.96
N LEU A 199 -5.08 10.13 1.93
CA LEU A 199 -4.90 9.05 2.92
C LEU A 199 -4.49 9.56 4.31
N LEU A 200 -4.05 10.82 4.42
CA LEU A 200 -3.77 11.48 5.70
C LEU A 200 -5.01 12.18 6.27
N GLU A 201 -5.95 12.55 5.40
CA GLU A 201 -7.25 13.12 5.80
C GLU A 201 -8.19 12.05 6.36
N ASP A 202 -7.92 10.77 6.08
CA ASP A 202 -8.68 9.59 6.51
C ASP A 202 -8.44 9.21 7.99
N ASP A 203 -8.55 10.19 8.90
CA ASP A 203 -9.11 9.94 10.22
C ASP A 203 -10.63 9.72 10.03
N VAL A 204 -11.02 8.64 9.34
CA VAL A 204 -12.40 8.20 9.34
C VAL A 204 -12.70 7.80 10.77
N THR A 205 -13.41 8.67 11.46
CA THR A 205 -13.80 8.43 12.84
C THR A 205 -14.60 7.12 12.90
N VAL A 206 -14.54 6.42 14.04
CA VAL A 206 -15.36 5.20 14.23
C VAL A 206 -16.82 5.51 13.92
N GLU A 207 -17.26 6.73 14.22
CA GLU A 207 -18.58 7.28 13.94
C GLU A 207 -18.89 7.39 12.44
N GLU A 208 -17.95 7.82 11.61
CA GLU A 208 -18.12 7.89 10.15
C GLU A 208 -18.10 6.50 9.52
N LEU A 209 -17.24 5.61 10.02
CA LEU A 209 -17.20 4.21 9.60
C LEU A 209 -18.51 3.50 9.97
N GLU A 210 -19.03 3.76 11.18
CA GLU A 210 -20.34 3.29 11.62
C GLU A 210 -21.48 3.86 10.78
N ALA A 211 -21.42 5.14 10.39
CA ALA A 211 -22.44 5.76 9.54
C ALA A 211 -22.47 5.11 8.15
N VAL A 212 -21.31 4.88 7.54
CA VAL A 212 -21.18 4.15 6.27
C VAL A 212 -21.71 2.73 6.42
N LEU A 213 -21.29 1.98 7.46
CA LEU A 213 -21.77 0.63 7.72
C LEU A 213 -23.30 0.60 7.88
N ARG A 214 -23.88 1.52 8.65
CA ARG A 214 -25.34 1.64 8.85
C ARG A 214 -26.09 1.96 7.55
N SER A 215 -25.47 2.67 6.61
CA SER A 215 -26.07 2.97 5.30
C SER A 215 -26.06 1.79 4.32
N VAL A 216 -25.05 0.92 4.40
CA VAL A 216 -24.85 -0.20 3.47
C VAL A 216 -25.49 -1.50 3.99
N ILE A 217 -25.58 -1.67 5.31
CA ILE A 217 -26.22 -2.82 5.96
C ILE A 217 -27.66 -3.06 5.45
N PRO A 218 -28.54 -2.05 5.31
CA PRO A 218 -29.90 -2.26 4.80
C PRO A 218 -29.93 -2.87 3.39
N GLU A 219 -29.02 -2.45 2.51
CA GLU A 219 -28.94 -2.98 1.14
C GLU A 219 -28.35 -4.39 1.10
N LEU A 220 -27.31 -4.66 1.90
CA LEU A 220 -26.74 -6.01 2.05
C LEU A 220 -27.75 -7.00 2.64
N VAL A 221 -28.50 -6.58 3.66
CA VAL A 221 -29.56 -7.39 4.27
C VAL A 221 -30.71 -7.60 3.27
N ALA A 222 -31.12 -6.58 2.53
CA ALA A 222 -32.16 -6.71 1.50
C ALA A 222 -31.72 -7.65 0.35
N ALA A 223 -30.45 -7.59 -0.07
CA ALA A 223 -29.90 -8.48 -1.07
C ALA A 223 -29.87 -9.94 -0.59
N GLU A 224 -29.48 -10.18 0.67
CA GLU A 224 -29.41 -11.53 1.23
C GLU A 224 -30.81 -12.11 1.51
N VAL A 225 -31.73 -11.30 2.03
CA VAL A 225 -33.16 -11.68 2.15
C VAL A 225 -33.76 -11.96 0.76
N GLY A 226 -33.39 -11.17 -0.26
CA GLY A 226 -33.81 -11.39 -1.64
C GLY A 226 -33.34 -12.73 -2.21
N LYS A 227 -32.10 -13.15 -1.89
CA LYS A 227 -31.59 -14.48 -2.28
C LYS A 227 -32.34 -15.61 -1.57
N LEU A 228 -32.53 -15.49 -0.26
CA LEU A 228 -33.25 -16.49 0.54
C LEU A 228 -34.70 -16.65 0.06
N LEU A 229 -35.38 -15.55 -0.27
CA LEU A 229 -36.73 -15.59 -0.84
C LEU A 229 -36.76 -16.18 -2.26
N ALA A 230 -35.72 -15.95 -3.07
CA ALA A 230 -35.62 -16.54 -4.41
C ALA A 230 -35.36 -18.06 -4.37
N GLU A 231 -34.68 -18.55 -3.33
CA GLU A 231 -34.49 -19.99 -3.07
C GLU A 231 -35.79 -20.63 -2.56
N ASP A 232 -36.52 -19.99 -1.65
CA ASP A 232 -37.82 -20.46 -1.15
C ASP A 232 -38.93 -20.48 -2.23
N ILE A 233 -38.92 -19.51 -3.16
CA ILE A 233 -39.86 -19.47 -4.30
C ILE A 233 -39.60 -20.62 -5.28
N ARG A 234 -38.36 -21.13 -5.37
CA ARG A 234 -38.04 -22.30 -6.21
C ARG A 234 -38.52 -23.60 -5.57
N GLU A 235 -38.56 -23.71 -4.25
CA GLU A 235 -39.02 -24.92 -3.56
C GLU A 235 -40.55 -25.01 -3.40
N THR A 236 -41.28 -23.89 -3.46
CA THR A 236 -42.72 -23.85 -3.12
C THR A 236 -43.70 -23.76 -4.30
N SER A 237 -43.25 -23.88 -5.56
CA SER A 237 -44.13 -23.92 -6.74
C SER A 237 -44.69 -25.34 -7.00
N PRO A 238 -46.02 -25.58 -6.89
CA PRO A 238 -46.59 -26.90 -7.17
C PRO A 238 -47.01 -27.01 -8.64
N LEU A 239 -46.06 -27.03 -9.58
CA LEU A 239 -46.31 -27.56 -10.93
C LEU A 239 -45.08 -28.25 -11.54
N SER A 240 -45.34 -29.50 -11.94
CA SER A 240 -44.61 -30.40 -12.86
C SER A 240 -43.84 -31.57 -12.24
N ARG A 241 -44.42 -32.73 -12.53
CA ARG A 241 -44.08 -34.10 -12.16
C ARG A 241 -42.84 -34.62 -12.89
N SER A 242 -42.13 -35.52 -12.19
CA SER A 242 -41.57 -36.78 -12.67
C SER A 242 -40.71 -36.80 -13.94
N VAL A 243 -39.40 -36.95 -13.75
CA VAL A 243 -38.62 -38.01 -14.43
C VAL A 243 -37.73 -38.68 -13.38
N TRP A 244 -38.00 -39.96 -13.13
CA TRP A 244 -37.22 -40.86 -12.29
C TRP A 244 -35.97 -41.35 -13.04
N GLY A 245 -34.86 -41.55 -12.33
CA GLY A 245 -33.72 -42.33 -12.81
C GLY A 245 -32.41 -42.08 -12.05
N HIS A 246 -32.33 -42.36 -10.75
CA HIS A 246 -31.75 -43.57 -10.15
C HIS A 246 -30.21 -43.61 -9.92
N ARG A 247 -29.86 -43.70 -8.62
CA ARG A 247 -28.67 -44.28 -7.94
C ARG A 247 -27.33 -43.50 -8.01
N GLY A 248 -26.67 -43.17 -6.88
CA GLY A 248 -26.95 -43.49 -5.48
C GLY A 248 -26.08 -42.76 -4.43
N VAL A 249 -26.65 -42.71 -3.21
CA VAL A 249 -26.10 -42.80 -1.84
C VAL A 249 -24.68 -42.24 -1.56
N VAL A 250 -24.62 -41.15 -0.77
CA VAL A 250 -24.09 -41.16 0.62
C VAL A 250 -24.88 -40.16 1.50
N ASN A 251 -25.05 -40.55 2.76
CA ASN A 251 -25.82 -39.94 3.86
C ASN A 251 -25.04 -38.81 4.58
N PRO A 252 -25.71 -37.88 5.30
CA PRO A 252 -25.16 -36.63 5.86
C PRO A 252 -25.00 -36.64 7.40
N ALA A 253 -24.31 -35.64 7.94
CA ALA A 253 -24.46 -35.10 9.31
C ALA A 253 -23.60 -33.82 9.42
N GLY A 254 -24.02 -32.69 9.97
CA GLY A 254 -25.27 -32.29 10.60
C GLY A 254 -25.08 -30.84 11.08
N ALA A 255 -25.97 -29.93 10.70
CA ALA A 255 -26.08 -28.67 11.43
C ALA A 255 -26.91 -28.95 12.68
N ASP A 256 -26.28 -28.76 13.83
CA ASP A 256 -26.86 -28.91 15.15
C ASP A 256 -28.07 -27.96 15.28
N PRO A 257 -29.23 -28.41 15.78
CA PRO A 257 -30.33 -27.51 16.18
C PRO A 257 -29.89 -26.33 17.06
N GLY A 258 -28.75 -26.47 17.76
CA GLY A 258 -28.09 -25.39 18.50
C GLY A 258 -27.47 -24.28 17.63
N GLU A 259 -27.07 -24.54 16.38
CA GLU A 259 -26.48 -23.51 15.50
C GLU A 259 -27.53 -22.52 14.98
N ALA A 260 -28.71 -23.00 14.60
CA ALA A 260 -29.82 -22.14 14.17
C ALA A 260 -30.33 -21.24 15.32
N GLU A 261 -30.46 -21.79 16.53
CA GLU A 261 -30.80 -21.04 17.74
C GLU A 261 -29.69 -20.04 18.12
N THR A 262 -28.42 -20.40 17.90
CA THR A 262 -27.26 -19.51 18.15
C THR A 262 -27.22 -18.34 17.18
N VAL A 263 -27.50 -18.57 15.89
CA VAL A 263 -27.59 -17.51 14.88
C VAL A 263 -28.75 -16.58 15.18
N ARG A 264 -29.93 -17.13 15.55
CA ARG A 264 -31.11 -16.35 15.94
C ARG A 264 -30.86 -15.49 17.18
N ARG A 265 -30.17 -16.03 18.18
CA ARG A 265 -29.78 -15.29 19.40
C ARG A 265 -28.75 -14.19 19.13
N LYS A 266 -27.83 -14.39 18.19
CA LYS A 266 -26.85 -13.37 17.78
C LYS A 266 -27.50 -12.23 17.01
N LEU A 267 -28.47 -12.54 16.15
CA LEU A 267 -29.27 -11.54 15.43
C LEU A 267 -30.18 -10.75 16.37
N ASP A 268 -30.89 -11.40 17.29
CA ASP A 268 -31.72 -10.72 18.28
C ASP A 268 -30.90 -9.86 19.26
N ALA A 269 -29.69 -10.30 19.63
CA ALA A 269 -28.76 -9.50 20.45
C ALA A 269 -28.22 -8.28 19.68
N ALA A 270 -27.90 -8.44 18.39
CA ALA A 270 -27.48 -7.33 17.52
C ALA A 270 -28.61 -6.31 17.31
N TYR A 271 -29.85 -6.77 17.12
CA TYR A 271 -31.03 -5.91 17.00
C TYR A 271 -31.35 -5.18 18.31
N LYS A 272 -31.30 -5.87 19.46
CA LYS A 272 -31.53 -5.25 20.78
C LYS A 272 -30.47 -4.23 21.16
N ALA A 273 -29.19 -4.53 20.91
CA ALA A 273 -28.10 -3.59 21.15
C ALA A 273 -28.24 -2.32 20.29
N ALA A 274 -28.65 -2.46 19.03
CA ALA A 274 -28.90 -1.34 18.13
C ALA A 274 -30.10 -0.46 18.57
N SER A 275 -31.10 -1.03 19.24
CA SER A 275 -32.30 -0.31 19.71
C SER A 275 -32.21 0.35 21.10
N VAL A 276 -31.12 0.14 21.86
CA VAL A 276 -30.91 0.76 23.19
C VAL A 276 -30.06 2.05 23.12
N VAL A 277 -29.47 2.36 21.97
CA VAL A 277 -28.68 3.60 21.74
C VAL A 277 -29.52 4.71 21.09
N THR A 278 -30.83 4.50 20.94
CA THR A 278 -31.78 5.48 20.37
C THR A 278 -32.90 5.85 21.37
N GLU A 279 -32.53 6.12 22.62
CA GLU A 279 -33.35 6.93 23.56
C GLU A 279 -32.61 8.22 23.92
#